data_AF-A0A7M1UQZ0-F1
#
_entry.id   AF-A0A7M1UQZ0-F1
#
_cell.length_a   1.000
_cell.length_b   1.000
_cell.length_c   1.000
_cell.angle_alpha   90.00
_cell.angle_beta   90.00
_cell.angle_gamma   90.00
#
_symmetry.space_group_name_H-M   'P 1'
#
loop_
_entity.id
_entity.type
_entity.pdbx_description
1 polymer ?
#
loop_
_entity_poly.entity_id
_entity_poly.type
_entity_poly.pdbx_seq_one_letter_code
_entity_poly.pdbx_strand_id
1 'polypeptide(L)'
;MSTVELVVHPTCFSSYRLLKTLSEKGLLNRLRILVADKPGVGFEKKAWSVPWLLVNGEPAAADPLEPWEVEAVLEGRGLQPPGDLAESFMTSVMHSSYASSLVVLWGSLEPVLDKGFAKAVYRAPLTHVDVDKALEKVREKAGELYDEWVDKLRRTLAVAFTRELYWFSNRKLTADSLVQASRPEVIGAWLLAKASIGRVGLPPNPLGAGAVNAGEISSFISKGAKGILNKVENEAEALFNDKEYWLMISRLKSGSW
;
A
#
# COMPACT_ATOMS: atom_id res chain seq x y z
N MET A 1 8.21 27.88 5.77
CA MET A 1 7.37 27.08 4.85
C MET A 1 7.34 25.66 5.38
N SER A 2 6.18 25.01 5.40
CA SER A 2 6.09 23.59 5.74
C SER A 2 6.83 22.76 4.70
N THR A 3 7.65 21.81 5.14
CA THR A 3 8.28 20.85 4.24
C THR A 3 7.26 19.75 3.93
N VAL A 4 6.89 19.61 2.65
CA VAL A 4 5.97 18.56 2.21
C VAL A 4 6.75 17.53 1.40
N GLU A 5 6.81 16.30 1.91
CA GLU A 5 7.54 15.19 1.29
C GLU A 5 6.54 14.15 0.77
N LEU A 6 6.76 13.64 -0.44
CA LEU A 6 5.93 12.59 -1.02
C LEU A 6 6.80 11.37 -1.36
N VAL A 7 6.61 10.28 -0.62
CA VAL A 7 7.27 9.01 -0.89
C VAL A 7 6.46 8.25 -1.94
N VAL A 8 7.14 7.83 -3.01
CA VAL A 8 6.52 7.15 -4.17
C VAL A 8 7.37 5.97 -4.60
N HIS A 9 6.75 4.97 -5.25
CA HIS A 9 7.51 3.90 -5.91
C HIS A 9 7.24 3.90 -7.42
N PRO A 10 8.27 3.77 -8.29
CA PRO A 10 8.08 3.85 -9.74
C PRO A 10 7.11 2.82 -10.31
N THR A 11 7.03 1.63 -9.72
CA THR A 11 6.14 0.55 -10.16
C THR A 11 4.80 0.47 -9.42
N CYS A 12 4.50 1.44 -8.54
CA CYS A 12 3.20 1.52 -7.89
C CYS A 12 2.22 2.29 -8.79
N PHE A 13 1.10 1.67 -9.15
CA PHE A 13 0.11 2.28 -10.04
C PHE A 13 -0.60 3.49 -9.42
N SER A 14 -0.87 3.48 -8.10
CA SER A 14 -1.38 4.65 -7.38
C SER A 14 -0.37 5.82 -7.42
N SER A 15 0.94 5.53 -7.24
CA SER A 15 2.00 6.54 -7.37
C SER A 15 2.09 7.09 -8.80
N TYR A 16 1.98 6.22 -9.81
CA TYR A 16 1.94 6.61 -11.22
C TYR A 16 0.82 7.62 -11.51
N ARG A 17 -0.42 7.29 -11.12
CA ARG A 17 -1.58 8.17 -11.31
C ARG A 17 -1.41 9.50 -10.60
N LEU A 18 -1.02 9.47 -9.32
CA LEU A 18 -0.84 10.66 -8.51
C LEU A 18 0.21 11.61 -9.11
N LEU A 19 1.39 11.08 -9.45
CA LEU A 19 2.47 11.90 -10.01
C LEU A 19 2.10 12.54 -11.35
N LYS A 20 1.41 11.81 -12.23
CA LYS A 20 0.94 12.38 -13.50
C LYS A 20 0.01 13.56 -13.29
N THR A 21 -1.02 13.40 -12.46
CA THR A 21 -1.96 14.49 -12.19
C THR A 21 -1.29 15.68 -11.49
N LEU A 22 -0.35 15.44 -10.57
CA LEU A 22 0.43 16.51 -9.94
C LEU A 22 1.36 17.22 -10.93
N SER A 23 1.92 16.49 -11.91
CA SER A 23 2.71 17.08 -12.99
C SER A 23 1.87 17.97 -13.89
N GLU A 24 0.70 17.49 -14.31
CA GLU A 24 -0.26 18.24 -15.14
C GLU A 24 -0.72 19.54 -14.45
N LYS A 25 -0.87 19.51 -13.12
CA LYS A 25 -1.18 20.68 -12.29
C LYS A 25 0.03 21.58 -11.98
N GLY A 26 1.24 21.21 -12.39
CA GLY A 26 2.46 21.97 -12.09
C GLY A 26 2.83 22.03 -10.61
N LEU A 27 2.45 21.00 -9.82
CA LEU A 27 2.63 20.99 -8.36
C LEU A 27 3.91 20.25 -7.90
N LEU A 28 4.56 19.49 -8.78
CA LEU A 28 5.70 18.65 -8.41
C LEU A 28 6.89 19.46 -7.85
N ASN A 29 7.12 20.68 -8.32
CA ASN A 29 8.20 21.56 -7.85
C ASN A 29 7.98 22.11 -6.42
N ARG A 30 6.77 21.96 -5.87
CA ARG A 30 6.44 22.34 -4.49
C ARG A 30 6.61 21.19 -3.50
N LEU A 31 6.92 19.99 -3.99
CA LEU A 31 7.06 18.77 -3.20
C LEU A 31 8.52 18.32 -3.17
N ARG A 32 8.96 17.82 -2.02
CA ARG A 32 10.16 16.98 -1.97
C ARG A 32 9.76 15.54 -2.26
N ILE A 33 9.96 15.10 -3.49
CA ILE A 33 9.58 13.74 -3.91
C ILE A 33 10.72 12.77 -3.58
N LEU A 34 10.38 11.70 -2.88
CA LEU A 34 11.31 10.67 -2.45
C LEU A 34 10.96 9.36 -3.17
N VAL A 35 11.81 8.98 -4.12
CA VAL A 35 11.63 7.73 -4.87
C VAL A 35 12.14 6.56 -4.02
N ALA A 36 11.24 5.68 -3.60
CA ALA A 36 11.52 4.57 -2.70
C ALA A 36 12.05 3.31 -3.43
N ASP A 37 12.93 3.48 -4.42
CA ASP A 37 13.56 2.37 -5.15
C ASP A 37 14.71 1.70 -4.37
N LYS A 38 15.07 2.27 -3.21
CA LYS A 38 15.98 1.71 -2.22
C LYS A 38 15.21 1.37 -0.94
N PRO A 39 15.45 0.19 -0.32
CA PRO A 39 14.74 -0.22 0.89
C PRO A 39 14.80 0.79 2.05
N GLY A 40 15.91 1.53 2.18
CA GLY A 40 16.11 2.49 3.27
C GLY A 40 15.09 3.63 3.32
N VAL A 41 14.59 4.10 2.17
CA VAL A 41 13.69 5.27 2.10
C VAL A 41 12.38 5.00 2.84
N GLY A 42 11.76 3.83 2.60
CA GLY A 42 10.52 3.44 3.28
C GLY A 42 10.71 3.30 4.79
N PHE A 43 11.85 2.75 5.21
CA PHE A 43 12.17 2.55 6.62
C PHE A 43 12.43 3.87 7.36
N GLU A 44 13.27 4.74 6.79
CA GLU A 44 13.59 6.06 7.35
C GLU A 44 12.35 6.94 7.49
N LYS A 45 11.44 6.87 6.52
CA LYS A 45 10.20 7.64 6.50
C LYS A 45 9.03 6.94 7.18
N LYS A 46 9.25 5.73 7.71
CA LYS A 46 8.23 4.87 8.33
C LYS A 46 6.98 4.73 7.44
N ALA A 47 7.18 4.63 6.13
CA ALA A 47 6.11 4.57 5.15
C ALA A 47 5.56 3.13 5.08
N TRP A 48 4.27 2.97 5.39
CA TRP A 48 3.60 1.67 5.34
C TRP A 48 3.06 1.33 3.95
N SER A 49 2.92 2.32 3.10
CA SER A 49 2.44 2.20 1.72
C SER A 49 3.14 3.21 0.83
N VAL A 50 2.86 3.15 -0.46
CA VAL A 50 3.18 4.21 -1.42
C VAL A 50 1.95 4.42 -2.32
N PRO A 51 1.55 5.66 -2.62
CA PRO A 51 2.17 6.91 -2.14
C PRO A 51 2.01 7.13 -0.62
N TRP A 52 2.89 7.95 -0.06
CA TRP A 52 2.89 8.30 1.37
C TRP A 52 3.36 9.75 1.57
N LEU A 53 2.51 10.56 2.17
CA LEU A 53 2.73 11.99 2.34
C LEU A 53 3.22 12.29 3.75
N LEU A 54 4.27 13.09 3.87
CA LEU A 54 4.73 13.65 5.13
C LEU A 54 4.66 15.18 5.11
N VAL A 55 4.29 15.77 6.26
CA VAL A 55 4.33 17.21 6.50
C VAL A 55 5.23 17.46 7.70
N ASN A 56 6.30 18.23 7.48
CA ASN A 56 7.34 18.50 8.48
C ASN A 56 7.94 17.22 9.10
N GLY A 57 8.09 16.17 8.28
CA GLY A 57 8.63 14.87 8.69
C GLY A 57 7.63 13.94 9.41
N GLU A 58 6.39 14.39 9.64
CA GLU A 58 5.34 13.57 10.26
C GLU A 58 4.40 12.96 9.21
N PRO A 59 3.93 11.71 9.40
CA PRO A 59 2.93 11.11 8.50
C PRO A 59 1.65 11.94 8.41
N ALA A 60 1.24 12.24 7.18
CA ALA A 60 0.13 13.15 6.89
C ALA A 60 -0.94 12.55 5.97
N ALA A 61 -0.58 11.62 5.07
CA ALA A 61 -1.56 10.86 4.30
C ALA A 61 -0.98 9.53 3.80
N ALA A 62 -1.82 8.50 3.72
CA ALA A 62 -1.49 7.18 3.18
C ALA A 62 -2.39 6.87 1.96
N ASP A 63 -2.08 5.80 1.23
CA ASP A 63 -2.96 5.32 0.15
C ASP A 63 -4.31 4.83 0.75
N PRO A 64 -5.46 5.08 0.10
CA PRO A 64 -5.66 5.91 -1.09
C PRO A 64 -5.37 7.40 -0.85
N LEU A 65 -4.55 8.00 -1.71
CA LEU A 65 -4.18 9.42 -1.68
C LEU A 65 -4.52 10.10 -3.00
N GLU A 66 -5.42 11.07 -2.94
CA GLU A 66 -5.90 11.80 -4.11
C GLU A 66 -5.08 13.08 -4.38
N PRO A 67 -4.95 13.51 -5.65
CA PRO A 67 -4.20 14.72 -6.01
C PRO A 67 -4.69 16.00 -5.32
N TRP A 68 -6.00 16.12 -5.09
CA TRP A 68 -6.60 17.29 -4.44
C TRP A 68 -6.25 17.39 -2.96
N GLU A 69 -5.96 16.26 -2.30
CA GLU A 69 -5.51 16.25 -0.91
C GLU A 69 -4.11 16.83 -0.82
N VAL A 70 -3.21 16.43 -1.72
CA VAL A 70 -1.86 16.97 -1.81
C VAL A 70 -1.88 18.47 -2.10
N GLU A 71 -2.75 18.91 -3.02
CA GLU A 71 -2.96 20.34 -3.33
C GLU A 71 -3.43 21.13 -2.10
N ALA A 72 -4.40 20.60 -1.34
CA ALA A 72 -4.87 21.22 -0.10
C ALA A 72 -3.74 21.38 0.93
N VAL A 73 -2.90 20.36 1.12
CA VAL A 73 -1.72 20.45 1.99
C VAL A 73 -0.76 21.55 1.54
N LEU A 74 -0.45 21.59 0.26
CA LEU A 74 0.46 22.59 -0.31
C LEU A 74 -0.05 24.03 -0.15
N GLU A 75 -1.37 24.21 -0.09
CA GLU A 75 -2.05 25.49 0.11
C GLU A 75 -2.31 25.82 1.60
N GLY A 76 -1.95 24.92 2.52
CA GLY A 76 -2.23 25.09 3.95
C GLY A 76 -3.72 24.99 4.28
N ARG A 77 -4.53 24.36 3.41
CA ARG A 77 -5.95 24.11 3.66
C ARG A 77 -6.11 22.87 4.53
N GLY A 78 -6.97 22.97 5.54
CA GLY A 78 -7.41 21.82 6.33
C GLY A 78 -8.27 20.87 5.51
N LEU A 79 -8.38 19.63 5.97
CA LEU A 79 -9.23 18.60 5.39
C LEU A 79 -10.38 18.27 6.34
N GLN A 80 -11.49 17.80 5.79
CA GLN A 80 -12.55 17.22 6.62
C GLN A 80 -12.10 15.85 7.14
N PRO A 81 -12.41 15.51 8.40
CA PRO A 81 -12.15 14.17 8.90
C PRO A 81 -12.92 13.13 8.08
N PRO A 82 -12.39 11.90 7.93
CA PRO A 82 -13.15 10.83 7.31
C PRO A 82 -14.45 10.55 8.07
N GLY A 83 -15.53 10.22 7.33
CA GLY A 83 -16.85 9.96 7.92
C GLY A 83 -16.86 8.76 8.86
N ASP A 84 -16.27 7.64 8.42
CA ASP A 84 -16.05 6.45 9.23
C ASP A 84 -14.54 6.17 9.38
N LEU A 85 -14.05 6.28 10.61
CA LEU A 85 -12.64 6.09 10.95
C LEU A 85 -12.22 4.61 10.91
N ALA A 86 -13.11 3.68 11.21
CA ALA A 86 -12.80 2.26 11.14
C ALA A 86 -12.72 1.82 9.67
N GLU A 87 -13.69 2.22 8.85
CA GLU A 87 -13.69 1.95 7.42
C GLU A 87 -12.48 2.59 6.72
N SER A 88 -12.15 3.84 7.07
CA SER A 88 -10.97 4.52 6.51
C SER A 88 -9.67 3.80 6.86
N PHE A 89 -9.55 3.33 8.11
CA PHE A 89 -8.41 2.54 8.55
C PHE A 89 -8.28 1.23 7.78
N MET A 90 -9.37 0.47 7.68
CA MET A 90 -9.37 -0.79 6.94
C MET A 90 -9.14 -0.60 5.44
N THR A 91 -9.63 0.49 4.87
CA THR A 91 -9.36 0.87 3.49
C THR A 91 -7.86 1.11 3.28
N SER A 92 -7.20 1.87 4.14
CA SER A 92 -5.75 2.06 4.04
C SER A 92 -4.94 0.78 4.31
N VAL A 93 -5.40 -0.11 5.21
CA VAL A 93 -4.81 -1.45 5.38
C VAL A 93 -4.87 -2.22 4.06
N MET A 94 -6.04 -2.23 3.41
CA MET A 94 -6.25 -2.90 2.12
C MET A 94 -5.38 -2.33 1.00
N HIS A 95 -5.14 -1.01 0.99
CA HIS A 95 -4.29 -0.34 0.01
C HIS A 95 -2.78 -0.49 0.29
N SER A 96 -2.40 -0.87 1.50
CA SER A 96 -1.03 -1.25 1.84
C SER A 96 -0.83 -2.76 1.69
N SER A 97 -0.05 -3.16 0.69
CA SER A 97 0.31 -4.57 0.51
C SER A 97 1.10 -5.13 1.71
N TYR A 98 1.86 -4.29 2.43
CA TYR A 98 2.56 -4.67 3.66
C TYR A 98 1.58 -4.86 4.83
N ALA A 99 0.72 -3.89 5.11
CA ALA A 99 -0.26 -3.96 6.19
C ALA A 99 -1.26 -5.11 5.97
N SER A 100 -1.77 -5.27 4.75
CA SER A 100 -2.61 -6.42 4.38
C SER A 100 -1.92 -7.75 4.67
N SER A 101 -0.62 -7.87 4.34
CA SER A 101 0.14 -9.10 4.58
C SER A 101 0.31 -9.39 6.07
N LEU A 102 0.58 -8.35 6.88
CA LEU A 102 0.64 -8.48 8.34
C LEU A 102 -0.68 -8.97 8.92
N VAL A 103 -1.80 -8.32 8.57
CA VAL A 103 -3.13 -8.67 9.09
C VAL A 103 -3.51 -10.11 8.75
N VAL A 104 -3.28 -10.50 7.51
CA VAL A 104 -3.64 -11.83 7.01
C VAL A 104 -2.71 -12.91 7.58
N LEU A 105 -1.41 -12.62 7.74
CA LEU A 105 -0.47 -13.56 8.35
C LEU A 105 -0.77 -13.78 9.85
N TRP A 106 -1.06 -12.70 10.57
CA TRP A 106 -1.35 -12.73 12.01
C TRP A 106 -2.76 -13.22 12.34
N GLY A 107 -3.71 -13.07 11.42
CA GLY A 107 -5.12 -13.30 11.70
C GLY A 107 -5.72 -12.28 12.66
N SER A 108 -5.21 -11.05 12.64
CA SER A 108 -5.58 -9.98 13.58
C SER A 108 -5.14 -8.62 13.05
N LEU A 109 -5.80 -7.54 13.49
CA LEU A 109 -5.36 -6.16 13.24
C LEU A 109 -4.22 -5.69 14.15
N GLU A 110 -3.93 -6.41 15.24
CA GLU A 110 -2.91 -6.02 16.22
C GLU A 110 -1.58 -5.53 15.61
N PRO A 111 -0.95 -6.21 14.63
CA PRO A 111 0.33 -5.76 14.08
C PRO A 111 0.27 -4.43 13.31
N VAL A 112 -0.92 -3.93 12.98
CA VAL A 112 -1.10 -2.70 12.20
C VAL A 112 -1.75 -1.57 13.00
N LEU A 113 -2.11 -1.78 14.28
CA LEU A 113 -2.61 -0.75 15.19
C LEU A 113 -1.49 0.22 15.64
N ASP A 114 -0.81 0.83 14.66
CA ASP A 114 0.31 1.75 14.84
C ASP A 114 -0.14 3.22 14.76
N LYS A 115 0.39 4.05 15.66
CA LYS A 115 0.07 5.48 15.73
C LYS A 115 0.55 6.26 14.50
N GLY A 116 1.71 5.92 13.97
CA GLY A 116 2.25 6.55 12.76
C GLY A 116 1.40 6.23 11.53
N PHE A 117 0.98 4.98 11.41
CA PHE A 117 0.05 4.54 10.38
C PHE A 117 -1.30 5.27 10.50
N ALA A 118 -1.93 5.24 11.68
CA ALA A 118 -3.21 5.90 11.91
C ALA A 118 -3.17 7.42 11.67
N LYS A 119 -2.08 8.10 12.03
CA LYS A 119 -1.87 9.53 11.70
C LYS A 119 -2.03 9.79 10.20
N ALA A 120 -1.40 8.95 9.37
CA ALA A 120 -1.48 9.06 7.92
C ALA A 120 -2.88 8.71 7.40
N VAL A 121 -3.48 7.61 7.88
CA VAL A 121 -4.85 7.20 7.51
C VAL A 121 -5.86 8.32 7.74
N TYR A 122 -5.85 8.93 8.92
CA TYR A 122 -6.84 9.93 9.31
C TYR A 122 -6.53 11.34 8.82
N ARG A 123 -5.43 11.49 8.08
CA ARG A 123 -4.88 12.79 7.74
C ARG A 123 -4.75 13.71 8.94
N ALA A 124 -4.33 13.17 10.08
CA ALA A 124 -4.44 13.81 11.40
C ALA A 124 -3.85 15.24 11.47
N PRO A 125 -2.70 15.55 10.82
CA PRO A 125 -2.19 16.92 10.79
C PRO A 125 -3.12 17.94 10.10
N LEU A 126 -4.06 17.48 9.28
CA LEU A 126 -4.93 18.30 8.43
C LEU A 126 -6.39 18.28 8.89
N THR A 127 -6.81 17.21 9.55
CA THR A 127 -8.19 16.99 10.02
C THR A 127 -8.35 17.23 11.51
N HIS A 128 -7.23 17.29 12.25
CA HIS A 128 -7.20 17.38 13.71
C HIS A 128 -7.92 16.23 14.44
N VAL A 129 -8.05 15.06 13.78
CA VAL A 129 -8.56 13.84 14.41
C VAL A 129 -7.66 13.45 15.58
N ASP A 130 -8.28 13.17 16.71
CA ASP A 130 -7.62 12.54 17.86
C ASP A 130 -7.29 11.09 17.52
N VAL A 131 -6.03 10.85 17.14
CA VAL A 131 -5.54 9.56 16.66
C VAL A 131 -5.62 8.48 17.74
N ASP A 132 -5.37 8.84 19.00
CA ASP A 132 -5.37 7.86 20.09
C ASP A 132 -6.80 7.37 20.34
N LYS A 133 -7.76 8.31 20.41
CA LYS A 133 -9.19 7.96 20.54
C LYS A 133 -9.73 7.21 19.31
N ALA A 134 -9.26 7.55 18.11
CA ALA A 134 -9.68 6.87 16.89
C ALA A 134 -9.16 5.42 16.85
N LEU A 135 -7.89 5.21 17.20
CA LEU A 135 -7.28 3.88 17.27
C LEU A 135 -7.94 3.00 18.34
N GLU A 136 -8.32 3.57 19.48
CA GLU A 136 -9.01 2.82 20.53
C GLU A 136 -10.33 2.23 20.04
N LYS A 137 -11.10 3.01 19.26
CA LYS A 137 -12.33 2.52 18.62
C LYS A 137 -12.08 1.40 17.62
N VAL A 138 -10.97 1.45 16.87
CA VAL A 138 -10.58 0.38 15.96
C VAL A 138 -10.20 -0.87 16.76
N ARG A 139 -9.44 -0.69 17.87
CA ARG A 139 -9.01 -1.79 18.75
C ARG A 139 -10.21 -2.50 19.38
N GLU A 140 -11.19 -1.76 19.87
CA GLU A 140 -12.42 -2.31 20.45
C GLU A 140 -13.19 -3.22 19.48
N LYS A 141 -13.09 -2.95 18.17
CA LYS A 141 -13.77 -3.71 17.11
C LYS A 141 -12.81 -4.58 16.28
N ALA A 142 -11.59 -4.80 16.73
CA ALA A 142 -10.54 -5.36 15.88
C ALA A 142 -10.88 -6.76 15.34
N GLY A 143 -11.53 -7.60 16.15
CA GLY A 143 -12.00 -8.92 15.75
C GLY A 143 -13.10 -8.84 14.68
N GLU A 144 -14.14 -8.03 14.91
CA GLU A 144 -15.25 -7.83 13.97
C GLU A 144 -14.76 -7.28 12.62
N LEU A 145 -13.87 -6.27 12.67
CA LEU A 145 -13.27 -5.67 11.48
C LEU A 145 -12.39 -6.68 10.72
N TYR A 146 -11.64 -7.52 11.43
CA TYR A 146 -10.87 -8.58 10.78
C TYR A 146 -11.80 -9.53 10.01
N ASP A 147 -12.83 -10.05 10.66
CA ASP A 147 -13.76 -11.01 10.07
C ASP A 147 -14.50 -10.42 8.85
N GLU A 148 -14.91 -9.16 8.93
CA GLU A 148 -15.59 -8.47 7.82
C GLU A 148 -14.66 -8.23 6.61
N TRP A 149 -13.38 -7.92 6.86
CA TRP A 149 -12.46 -7.47 5.82
C TRP A 149 -11.50 -8.53 5.29
N VAL A 150 -11.29 -9.65 5.99
CA VAL A 150 -10.26 -10.63 5.63
C VAL A 150 -10.40 -11.13 4.19
N ASP A 151 -11.63 -11.31 3.71
CA ASP A 151 -11.88 -11.72 2.32
C ASP A 151 -11.48 -10.65 1.29
N LYS A 152 -11.71 -9.37 1.61
CA LYS A 152 -11.25 -8.24 0.77
C LYS A 152 -9.72 -8.21 0.76
N LEU A 153 -9.07 -8.39 1.92
CA LEU A 153 -7.61 -8.40 2.05
C LEU A 153 -6.99 -9.57 1.28
N ARG A 154 -7.55 -10.79 1.37
CA ARG A 154 -7.11 -11.96 0.59
C ARG A 154 -7.16 -11.70 -0.91
N ARG A 155 -8.24 -11.08 -1.42
CA ARG A 155 -8.37 -10.73 -2.85
C ARG A 155 -7.34 -9.68 -3.27
N THR A 156 -7.10 -8.66 -2.44
CA THR A 156 -6.05 -7.66 -2.70
C THR A 156 -4.67 -8.32 -2.74
N LEU A 157 -4.36 -9.22 -1.81
CA LEU A 157 -3.09 -9.95 -1.77
C LEU A 157 -2.92 -10.90 -2.96
N ALA A 158 -3.99 -11.51 -3.46
CA ALA A 158 -3.94 -12.30 -4.68
C ALA A 158 -3.52 -11.47 -5.90
N VAL A 159 -4.04 -10.24 -6.03
CA VAL A 159 -3.61 -9.29 -7.07
C VAL A 159 -2.16 -8.89 -6.86
N ALA A 160 -1.75 -8.60 -5.62
CA ALA A 160 -0.38 -8.22 -5.29
C ALA A 160 0.64 -9.34 -5.62
N PHE A 161 0.34 -10.59 -5.22
CA PHE A 161 1.15 -11.76 -5.56
C PHE A 161 1.27 -11.94 -7.07
N THR A 162 0.15 -11.86 -7.79
CA THR A 162 0.14 -11.97 -9.26
C THR A 162 1.00 -10.89 -9.91
N ARG A 163 0.92 -9.65 -9.40
CA ARG A 163 1.71 -8.52 -9.88
C ARG A 163 3.21 -8.74 -9.72
N GLU A 164 3.63 -9.21 -8.55
CA GLU A 164 5.05 -9.49 -8.28
C GLU A 164 5.57 -10.66 -9.10
N LEU A 165 4.77 -11.72 -9.25
CA LEU A 165 5.12 -12.86 -10.08
C LEU A 165 5.18 -12.48 -11.57
N TYR A 166 4.27 -11.61 -12.03
CA TYR A 166 4.31 -11.07 -13.39
C TYR A 166 5.60 -10.29 -13.64
N TRP A 167 6.02 -9.43 -12.72
CA TRP A 167 7.33 -8.76 -12.82
C TRP A 167 8.50 -9.74 -12.81
N PHE A 168 8.50 -10.73 -11.90
CA PHE A 168 9.54 -11.74 -11.81
C PHE A 168 9.68 -12.59 -13.09
N SER A 169 8.55 -12.90 -13.74
CA SER A 169 8.51 -13.60 -15.02
C SER A 169 8.91 -12.73 -16.23
N ASN A 170 9.42 -11.52 -16.00
CA ASN A 170 9.70 -10.53 -17.03
C ASN A 170 8.47 -10.25 -17.93
N ARG A 171 7.30 -10.13 -17.30
CA ARG A 171 6.01 -9.83 -17.96
C ARG A 171 5.53 -10.92 -18.93
N LYS A 172 5.98 -12.18 -18.75
CA LYS A 172 5.58 -13.33 -19.58
C LYS A 172 4.77 -14.38 -18.83
N LEU A 173 4.10 -13.98 -17.74
CA LEU A 173 3.27 -14.88 -16.95
C LEU A 173 2.04 -15.30 -17.74
N THR A 174 1.66 -16.58 -17.64
CA THR A 174 0.41 -17.11 -18.19
C THR A 174 -0.54 -17.47 -17.05
N ALA A 175 -1.84 -17.59 -17.35
CA ALA A 175 -2.81 -18.03 -16.34
C ALA A 175 -2.46 -19.39 -15.73
N ASP A 176 -2.01 -20.34 -16.56
CA ASP A 176 -1.62 -21.68 -16.11
C ASP A 176 -0.38 -21.65 -15.19
N SER A 177 0.64 -20.86 -15.57
CA SER A 177 1.84 -20.72 -14.73
C SER A 177 1.56 -19.97 -13.43
N LEU A 178 0.63 -19.01 -13.44
CA LEU A 178 0.14 -18.36 -12.23
C LEU A 178 -0.55 -19.36 -11.29
N VAL A 179 -1.40 -20.24 -11.81
CA VAL A 179 -2.06 -21.29 -11.00
C VAL A 179 -1.00 -22.23 -10.40
N GLN A 180 -0.05 -22.70 -11.21
CA GLN A 180 1.02 -23.59 -10.74
C GLN A 180 1.92 -22.94 -9.66
N ALA A 181 2.19 -21.64 -9.79
CA ALA A 181 3.03 -20.90 -8.86
C ALA A 181 2.28 -20.45 -7.58
N SER A 182 0.95 -20.53 -7.54
CA SER A 182 0.13 -20.04 -6.42
C SER A 182 -0.31 -21.12 -5.44
N ARG A 183 0.44 -22.22 -5.31
CA ARG A 183 0.18 -23.25 -4.29
C ARG A 183 0.20 -22.65 -2.87
N PRO A 184 -0.59 -23.16 -1.92
CA PRO A 184 -0.67 -22.59 -0.57
C PRO A 184 0.68 -22.41 0.13
N GLU A 185 1.62 -23.32 -0.06
CA GLU A 185 2.96 -23.24 0.54
C GLU A 185 3.77 -22.07 -0.03
N VAL A 186 3.62 -21.79 -1.32
CA VAL A 186 4.30 -20.67 -2.00
C VAL A 186 3.71 -19.35 -1.54
N ILE A 187 2.37 -19.27 -1.44
CA ILE A 187 1.69 -18.08 -0.90
C ILE A 187 2.08 -17.86 0.56
N GLY A 188 2.12 -18.91 1.38
CA GLY A 188 2.53 -18.82 2.77
C GLY A 188 3.96 -18.31 2.92
N ALA A 189 4.90 -18.85 2.14
CA ALA A 189 6.29 -18.39 2.11
C ALA A 189 6.39 -16.92 1.67
N TRP A 190 5.61 -16.52 0.66
CA TRP A 190 5.54 -15.13 0.20
C TRP A 190 4.99 -14.19 1.28
N LEU A 191 3.90 -14.57 1.97
CA LEU A 191 3.35 -13.78 3.08
C LEU A 191 4.37 -13.61 4.22
N LEU A 192 5.06 -14.69 4.60
CA LEU A 192 6.12 -14.64 5.62
C LEU A 192 7.23 -13.67 5.21
N ALA A 193 7.72 -13.76 3.97
CA ALA A 193 8.76 -12.88 3.45
C ALA A 193 8.32 -11.41 3.37
N LYS A 194 7.04 -11.16 3.09
CA LYS A 194 6.49 -9.83 2.90
C LYS A 194 6.10 -9.13 4.19
N ALA A 195 5.63 -9.89 5.18
CA ALA A 195 5.17 -9.39 6.48
C ALA A 195 6.26 -9.48 7.57
N SER A 196 7.53 -9.65 7.19
CA SER A 196 8.63 -9.66 8.15
C SER A 196 9.90 -9.04 7.60
N ILE A 197 10.77 -8.59 8.51
CA ILE A 197 12.15 -8.21 8.20
C ILE A 197 13.05 -9.29 8.77
N GLY A 198 13.43 -10.24 7.91
CA GLY A 198 14.08 -11.48 8.34
C GLY A 198 13.12 -12.34 9.17
N ARG A 199 13.14 -12.17 10.49
CA ARG A 199 12.20 -12.80 11.44
C ARG A 199 11.43 -11.80 12.30
N VAL A 200 11.79 -10.53 12.23
CA VAL A 200 11.12 -9.47 12.98
C VAL A 200 9.73 -9.25 12.37
N GLY A 201 8.69 -9.26 13.20
CA GLY A 201 7.29 -9.09 12.77
C GLY A 201 6.53 -10.39 12.48
N LEU A 202 7.17 -11.55 12.63
CA LEU A 202 6.46 -12.83 12.53
C LEU A 202 5.48 -13.01 13.71
N PRO A 203 4.29 -13.59 13.48
CA PRO A 203 3.37 -13.94 14.55
C PRO A 203 3.96 -15.07 15.43
N PRO A 204 3.52 -15.20 16.69
CA PRO A 204 3.94 -16.31 17.56
C PRO A 204 3.63 -17.69 16.97
N ASN A 205 2.53 -17.81 16.21
CA ASN A 205 2.16 -19.02 15.49
C ASN A 205 1.86 -18.72 14.01
N PRO A 206 2.87 -18.79 13.11
CA PRO A 206 2.68 -18.55 11.68
C PRO A 206 1.92 -19.69 10.97
N LEU A 207 1.76 -20.85 11.62
CA LEU A 207 1.03 -22.00 11.09
C LEU A 207 -0.48 -21.94 11.38
N GLY A 208 -0.93 -20.92 12.12
CA GLY A 208 -2.34 -20.68 12.41
C GLY A 208 -3.08 -20.01 11.24
N ALA A 209 -3.59 -18.80 11.46
CA ALA A 209 -4.36 -18.05 10.47
C ALA A 209 -3.63 -17.90 9.13
N GLY A 210 -2.31 -17.69 9.16
CA GLY A 210 -1.47 -17.57 7.95
C GLY A 210 -1.61 -18.75 6.98
N ALA A 211 -1.65 -19.99 7.48
CA ALA A 211 -1.80 -21.18 6.64
C ALA A 211 -3.19 -21.26 5.98
N VAL A 212 -4.25 -21.01 6.76
CA VAL A 212 -5.63 -20.97 6.25
C VAL A 212 -5.76 -19.89 5.17
N ASN A 213 -5.27 -18.68 5.47
CA ASN A 213 -5.32 -17.56 4.56
C ASN A 213 -4.53 -17.78 3.27
N ALA A 214 -3.38 -18.45 3.35
CA ALA A 214 -2.62 -18.83 2.16
C ALA A 214 -3.41 -19.78 1.24
N GLY A 215 -4.15 -20.72 1.83
CA GLY A 215 -5.07 -21.61 1.11
C GLY A 215 -6.20 -20.85 0.41
N GLU A 216 -6.83 -19.89 1.08
CA GLU A 216 -7.90 -19.08 0.50
C GLU A 216 -7.41 -18.18 -0.64
N ILE A 217 -6.25 -17.53 -0.48
CA ILE A 217 -5.61 -16.73 -1.53
C ILE A 217 -5.27 -17.62 -2.74
N SER A 218 -4.68 -18.79 -2.50
CA SER A 218 -4.40 -19.79 -3.54
C SER A 218 -5.66 -20.20 -4.30
N SER A 219 -6.76 -20.48 -3.60
CA SER A 219 -8.04 -20.83 -4.22
C SER A 219 -8.60 -19.68 -5.05
N PHE A 220 -8.52 -18.44 -4.55
CA PHE A 220 -8.99 -17.27 -5.27
C PHE A 220 -8.20 -17.05 -6.57
N ILE A 221 -6.87 -17.16 -6.53
CA ILE A 221 -6.02 -17.08 -7.72
C ILE A 221 -6.40 -18.19 -8.71
N SER A 222 -6.51 -19.43 -8.24
CA SER A 222 -6.80 -20.58 -9.10
C SER A 222 -8.14 -20.44 -9.82
N LYS A 223 -9.17 -19.92 -9.16
CA LYS A 223 -10.51 -19.69 -9.74
C LYS A 223 -10.56 -18.47 -10.67
N GLY A 224 -9.71 -17.48 -10.45
CA GLY A 224 -9.78 -16.15 -11.09
C GLY A 224 -8.57 -15.77 -11.95
N ALA A 225 -7.64 -16.70 -12.21
CA ALA A 225 -6.30 -16.42 -12.73
C ALA A 225 -6.28 -15.49 -13.94
N LYS A 226 -7.09 -15.78 -14.96
CA LYS A 226 -7.18 -14.95 -16.18
C LYS A 226 -7.62 -13.52 -15.90
N GLY A 227 -8.64 -13.32 -15.06
CA GLY A 227 -9.15 -11.99 -14.74
C GLY A 227 -8.16 -11.17 -13.92
N ILE A 228 -7.50 -11.81 -12.94
CA ILE A 228 -6.48 -11.16 -12.11
C ILE A 228 -5.27 -10.78 -12.97
N LEU A 229 -4.80 -11.70 -13.81
CA LEU A 229 -3.65 -11.47 -14.70
C LEU A 229 -3.94 -10.35 -15.70
N ASN A 230 -5.10 -10.36 -16.38
CA ASN A 230 -5.48 -9.30 -17.30
C ASN A 230 -5.49 -7.92 -16.62
N LYS A 231 -5.98 -7.83 -15.37
CA LYS A 231 -5.93 -6.57 -14.60
C LYS A 231 -4.50 -6.11 -14.38
N VAL A 232 -3.62 -7.01 -13.93
CA VAL A 232 -2.20 -6.73 -13.67
C VAL A 232 -1.47 -6.32 -14.96
N GLU A 233 -1.74 -6.99 -16.07
CA GLU A 233 -1.18 -6.67 -17.39
C GLU A 233 -1.57 -5.26 -17.82
N ASN A 234 -2.86 -4.92 -17.75
CA ASN A 234 -3.34 -3.59 -18.13
C ASN A 234 -2.69 -2.47 -17.29
N GLU A 235 -2.58 -2.65 -15.96
CA GLU A 235 -1.90 -1.70 -15.07
C GLU A 235 -0.41 -1.59 -15.41
N ALA A 236 0.26 -2.72 -15.65
CA ALA A 236 1.67 -2.76 -15.97
C ALA A 236 1.98 -2.15 -17.33
N GLU A 237 1.19 -2.44 -18.37
CA GLU A 237 1.35 -1.85 -19.71
C GLU A 237 1.19 -0.34 -19.68
N ALA A 238 0.15 0.17 -19.01
CA ALA A 238 -0.06 1.60 -18.85
C ALA A 238 1.16 2.28 -18.20
N LEU A 239 1.73 1.66 -17.17
CA LEU A 239 2.88 2.22 -16.43
C LEU A 239 4.21 2.06 -17.20
N PHE A 240 4.53 0.87 -17.70
CA PHE A 240 5.82 0.56 -18.31
C PHE A 240 5.98 1.12 -19.74
N ASN A 241 4.88 1.37 -20.44
CA ASN A 241 4.93 1.94 -21.80
C ASN A 241 4.86 3.48 -21.81
N ASP A 242 4.60 4.13 -20.66
CA ASP A 242 4.57 5.58 -20.53
C ASP A 242 5.98 6.17 -20.43
N LYS A 243 6.56 6.52 -21.58
CA LYS A 243 7.93 7.08 -21.67
C LYS A 243 8.08 8.40 -20.92
N GLU A 244 7.04 9.23 -20.90
CA GLU A 244 7.06 10.53 -20.21
C GLU A 244 7.15 10.33 -18.70
N TYR A 245 6.38 9.39 -18.17
CA TYR A 245 6.46 8.99 -16.77
C TYR A 245 7.86 8.51 -16.38
N TRP A 246 8.49 7.64 -17.17
CA TRP A 246 9.84 7.15 -16.88
C TRP A 246 10.92 8.22 -16.99
N LEU A 247 10.75 9.19 -17.89
CA LEU A 247 11.61 10.36 -17.96
C LEU A 247 11.46 11.23 -16.71
N MET A 248 10.22 11.45 -16.25
CA MET A 248 9.94 12.15 -15.00
C MET A 248 10.59 11.44 -13.81
N ILE A 249 10.41 10.13 -13.66
CA ILE A 249 11.07 9.34 -12.59
C ILE A 249 12.59 9.51 -12.63
N SER A 250 13.20 9.50 -13.81
CA SER A 250 14.65 9.69 -13.95
C SER A 250 15.11 11.06 -13.46
N ARG A 251 14.37 12.12 -13.81
CA ARG A 251 14.64 13.50 -13.35
C ARG A 251 14.48 13.66 -11.84
N LEU A 252 13.46 13.03 -11.26
CA LEU A 252 13.23 13.03 -9.81
C LEU A 252 14.39 12.35 -9.06
N LYS A 253 14.95 11.27 -9.61
CA LYS A 253 16.13 10.60 -9.01
C LYS A 253 17.41 11.41 -9.14
N SER A 254 17.59 12.15 -10.23
CA SER A 254 18.78 12.99 -10.45
C SER A 254 18.71 14.35 -9.76
N GLY A 255 17.58 14.70 -9.12
CA GLY A 255 17.35 16.01 -8.52
C GLY A 255 17.30 17.14 -9.56
N SER A 256 16.96 16.82 -10.81
CA SER A 256 16.94 17.76 -11.95
C SER A 256 15.52 18.23 -12.31
N TRP A 257 14.65 18.32 -11.30
CA TRP A 257 13.25 18.72 -11.44
C TRP A 257 13.04 20.17 -11.04
#